data_AF-A0A1Q7SZG5-F1
#
_entry.id   AF-A0A1Q7SZG5-F1
#
_cell.length_a   1.000
_cell.length_b   1.000
_cell.length_c   1.000
_cell.angle_alpha   90.00
_cell.angle_beta   90.00
_cell.angle_gamma   90.00
#
_symmetry.space_group_name_H-M   'P 1'
#
loop_
_entity.id
_entity.type
_entity.pdbx_description
1 polymer ?
#
loop_
_entity_poly.entity_id
_entity_poly.type
_entity_poly.pdbx_seq_one_letter_code
_entity_poly.pdbx_strand_id
1 'polypeptide(L)'
;MFWKSFLGLLAYDVFLPRQKFSGVHRIVRDWPVRRSEVGAETVQRVCNAVNHALMWYPKRVMCLQRAAVTTCLLRNQGVPARMILGAQKYPFRAHAWVEVDGRPVNETNSDVQLKYGVWEKC
;
A
#
# COMPACT_ATOMS: atom_id res chain seq x y z
N MET A 1 6.30 20.55 16.86
CA MET A 1 6.15 19.77 15.61
C MET A 1 5.50 18.40 15.78
N PHE A 2 5.36 17.86 17.00
CA PHE A 2 4.74 16.55 17.26
C PHE A 2 3.20 16.53 17.06
N TRP A 3 2.52 17.62 17.41
CA TRP A 3 1.05 17.72 17.38
C TRP A 3 0.46 17.72 15.96
N LYS A 4 1.20 18.27 14.97
CA LYS A 4 0.77 18.30 13.56
C LYS A 4 0.75 16.89 12.95
N SER A 5 1.69 16.03 13.34
CA SER A 5 1.76 14.64 12.89
C SER A 5 0.64 13.80 13.50
N PHE A 6 0.32 14.02 14.77
CA PHE A 6 -0.77 13.32 15.47
C PHE A 6 -2.15 13.71 14.93
N LEU A 7 -2.39 15.01 14.68
CA LEU A 7 -3.62 15.48 14.03
C LEU A 7 -3.76 14.99 12.58
N GLY A 8 -2.66 14.86 11.84
CA GLY A 8 -2.67 14.29 10.48
C GLY A 8 -3.10 12.82 10.47
N LEU A 9 -2.63 12.03 11.45
CA LEU A 9 -3.04 10.63 11.64
C LEU A 9 -4.51 10.51 12.08
N LEU A 10 -4.96 11.35 13.03
CA LEU A 10 -6.36 11.38 13.48
C LEU A 10 -7.33 11.82 12.39
N ALA A 11 -6.99 12.83 11.59
CA ALA A 11 -7.82 13.24 10.46
C ALA A 11 -7.91 12.12 9.40
N TYR A 12 -6.82 11.40 9.16
CA TYR A 12 -6.82 10.25 8.26
C TYR A 12 -7.73 9.11 8.78
N ASP A 13 -7.66 8.80 10.07
CA ASP A 13 -8.47 7.75 10.73
C ASP A 13 -9.97 8.11 10.84
N VAL A 14 -10.33 9.39 10.86
CA VAL A 14 -11.73 9.86 10.91
C VAL A 14 -12.37 9.88 9.52
N PHE A 15 -11.63 10.18 8.44
CA PHE A 15 -12.19 10.31 7.09
C PHE A 15 -12.12 9.05 6.21
N LEU A 16 -11.25 8.08 6.49
CA LEU A 16 -11.12 6.84 5.71
C LEU A 16 -11.86 5.57 6.18
N PRO A 17 -12.55 5.48 7.35
CA PRO A 17 -13.09 4.21 7.82
C PRO A 17 -14.38 3.78 7.08
N ARG A 18 -14.79 4.51 6.02
CA ARG A 18 -15.97 4.22 5.20
C ARG A 18 -15.69 4.09 3.70
N GLN A 19 -14.44 4.01 3.26
CA GLN A 19 -14.19 3.78 1.84
C GLN A 19 -14.40 2.29 1.52
N LYS A 20 -15.53 1.98 0.87
CA LYS A 20 -15.76 0.72 0.15
C LYS A 20 -14.55 0.46 -0.78
N PHE A 21 -14.29 -0.80 -1.13
CA PHE A 21 -13.22 -1.23 -2.05
C PHE A 21 -12.96 -0.24 -3.20
N SER A 22 -14.02 0.24 -3.85
CA SER A 22 -13.97 1.19 -4.97
C SER A 22 -13.33 2.54 -4.65
N GLY A 23 -13.47 3.04 -3.41
CA GLY A 23 -12.93 4.31 -2.97
C GLY A 23 -11.42 4.27 -2.81
N VAL A 24 -10.91 3.26 -2.10
CA VAL A 24 -9.46 3.02 -1.95
C VAL A 24 -8.83 2.77 -3.32
N HIS A 25 -9.49 1.97 -4.14
CA HIS A 25 -9.05 1.67 -5.49
C HIS A 25 -8.88 2.94 -6.34
N ARG A 26 -9.90 3.81 -6.37
CA ARG A 26 -9.86 5.07 -7.12
C ARG A 26 -8.75 6.00 -6.63
N ILE A 27 -8.62 6.14 -5.31
CA ILE A 27 -7.57 6.98 -4.72
C ILE A 27 -6.19 6.55 -5.21
N VAL A 28 -5.89 5.24 -5.17
CA VAL A 28 -4.57 4.74 -5.59
C VAL A 28 -4.36 4.89 -7.09
N ARG A 29 -5.38 4.56 -7.91
CA ARG A 29 -5.32 4.71 -9.36
C ARG A 29 -4.98 6.13 -9.79
N ASP A 30 -5.59 7.12 -9.15
CA ASP A 30 -5.42 8.53 -9.49
C ASP A 30 -4.24 9.19 -8.74
N TRP A 31 -3.55 8.45 -7.87
CA TRP A 31 -2.47 9.00 -7.04
C TRP A 31 -1.21 9.28 -7.88
N PRO A 32 -0.74 10.53 -7.96
CA PRO A 32 0.41 10.87 -8.81
C PRO A 32 1.72 10.38 -8.21
N VAL A 33 2.69 10.11 -9.08
CA VAL A 33 4.09 9.91 -8.68
C VAL A 33 4.77 11.27 -8.58
N ARG A 34 5.27 11.63 -7.40
CA ARG A 34 6.00 12.88 -7.20
C ARG A 34 7.33 12.83 -7.95
N ARG A 35 7.74 13.92 -8.60
CA ARG A 35 9.11 14.01 -9.13
C ARG A 35 10.07 14.27 -7.97
N SER A 36 10.90 13.29 -7.64
CA SER A 36 11.91 13.34 -6.56
C SER A 36 13.08 12.43 -6.94
N GLU A 37 14.28 12.75 -6.43
CA GLU A 37 15.41 11.83 -6.48
C GLU A 37 15.13 10.65 -5.55
N VAL A 38 15.17 9.43 -6.10
CA VAL A 38 14.85 8.20 -5.37
C VAL A 38 16.15 7.58 -4.89
N GLY A 39 16.41 7.66 -3.58
CA GLY A 39 17.54 6.96 -2.97
C GLY A 39 17.32 5.44 -2.98
N ALA A 40 18.41 4.67 -3.05
CA ALA A 40 18.39 3.20 -3.14
C ALA A 40 17.62 2.52 -1.98
N GLU A 41 17.58 3.14 -0.80
CA GLU A 41 16.90 2.59 0.39
C GLU A 41 15.45 3.07 0.57
N THR A 42 14.95 3.93 -0.32
CA THR A 42 13.64 4.60 -0.15
C THR A 42 12.51 3.59 0.02
N VAL A 43 12.53 2.52 -0.79
CA VAL A 43 11.55 1.43 -0.71
C VAL A 43 11.57 0.78 0.66
N GLN A 44 12.75 0.38 1.14
CA GLN A 44 12.89 -0.29 2.44
C GLN A 44 12.47 0.61 3.61
N ARG A 45 12.81 1.89 3.56
CA ARG A 45 12.42 2.87 4.57
C ARG A 45 10.90 3.03 4.65
N VAL A 46 10.21 3.14 3.51
CA VAL A 46 8.75 3.22 3.47
C VAL A 46 8.12 1.92 3.99
N CYS A 47 8.60 0.74 3.56
CA CYS A 47 8.11 -0.55 4.05
C CYS A 47 8.26 -0.68 5.57
N ASN A 48 9.42 -0.31 6.11
CA ASN A 48 9.67 -0.32 7.56
C ASN A 48 8.74 0.64 8.32
N ALA A 49 8.56 1.85 7.80
CA ALA A 49 7.65 2.84 8.41
C ALA A 49 6.19 2.35 8.42
N VAL A 50 5.73 1.75 7.33
CA VAL A 50 4.39 1.14 7.26
C VAL A 50 4.28 0.01 8.27
N ASN A 51 5.21 -0.94 8.29
CA ASN A 51 5.18 -2.06 9.22
C ASN A 51 5.20 -1.59 10.68
N HIS A 52 5.97 -0.54 10.99
CA HIS A 52 5.97 0.07 12.31
C HIS A 52 4.61 0.68 12.67
N ALA A 53 3.99 1.42 11.76
CA ALA A 53 2.64 1.96 11.97
C ALA A 53 1.59 0.86 12.19
N LEU A 54 1.70 -0.26 11.47
CA LEU A 54 0.80 -1.40 11.62
C LEU A 54 0.88 -2.07 12.99
N MET A 55 2.05 -2.07 13.65
CA MET A 55 2.20 -2.62 15.00
C MET A 55 1.40 -1.86 16.06
N TRP A 56 1.20 -0.56 15.86
CA TRP A 56 0.48 0.32 16.79
C TRP A 56 -1.00 0.51 16.43
N TYR A 57 -1.43 0.02 15.26
CA TYR A 57 -2.79 0.23 14.80
C TYR A 57 -3.76 -0.72 15.54
N PRO A 58 -4.80 -0.20 16.21
CA PRO A 58 -5.63 -0.98 17.15
C PRO A 58 -6.56 -1.98 16.47
N LYS A 59 -6.65 -2.01 15.13
CA LYS A 59 -7.52 -2.89 14.36
C LYS A 59 -6.71 -3.75 13.40
N ARG A 60 -7.29 -4.85 12.92
CA ARG A 60 -6.68 -5.66 11.85
C ARG A 60 -6.64 -4.84 10.56
N VAL A 61 -5.44 -4.62 10.00
CA VAL A 61 -5.28 -4.01 8.68
C VAL A 61 -5.43 -5.06 7.59
N MET A 62 -6.27 -4.77 6.60
CA MET A 62 -6.49 -5.65 5.46
C MET A 62 -5.38 -5.48 4.43
N CYS A 63 -5.08 -6.54 3.65
CA CYS A 63 -4.04 -6.51 2.61
C CYS A 63 -4.21 -5.33 1.64
N LEU A 64 -5.45 -5.02 1.24
CA LEU A 64 -5.77 -3.88 0.38
C LEU A 64 -5.42 -2.52 0.99
N GLN A 65 -5.76 -2.30 2.26
CA GLN A 65 -5.45 -1.05 2.95
C GLN A 65 -3.95 -0.85 3.06
N ARG A 66 -3.23 -1.91 3.43
CA ARG A 66 -1.78 -1.90 3.51
C ARG A 66 -1.15 -1.59 2.15
N ALA A 67 -1.55 -2.32 1.11
CA ALA A 67 -1.03 -2.12 -0.23
C ALA A 67 -1.29 -0.69 -0.75
N ALA A 68 -2.50 -0.18 -0.56
CA ALA A 68 -2.87 1.18 -0.96
C ALA A 68 -1.99 2.25 -0.26
N VAL A 69 -1.86 2.16 1.07
CA VAL A 69 -1.04 3.11 1.84
C VAL A 69 0.42 3.03 1.42
N THR A 70 0.96 1.82 1.28
CA THR A 70 2.34 1.62 0.82
C THR A 70 2.56 2.21 -0.58
N THR A 71 1.65 1.97 -1.53
CA THR A 71 1.74 2.55 -2.88
C THR A 71 1.73 4.08 -2.85
N CYS A 72 0.78 4.71 -2.15
CA CYS A 72 0.71 6.16 -2.07
C CYS A 72 1.96 6.78 -1.43
N LEU A 73 2.48 6.17 -0.34
CA LEU A 73 3.70 6.64 0.31
C LEU A 73 4.92 6.52 -0.60
N LEU A 74 5.07 5.41 -1.31
CA LEU A 74 6.16 5.21 -2.27
C LEU A 74 6.08 6.25 -3.41
N ARG A 75 4.89 6.48 -3.96
CA ARG A 75 4.66 7.49 -5.00
C ARG A 75 4.96 8.91 -4.52
N ASN A 76 4.66 9.22 -3.26
CA ASN A 76 5.01 10.51 -2.66
C ASN A 76 6.52 10.71 -2.51
N GLN A 77 7.30 9.63 -2.43
CA GLN A 77 8.77 9.66 -2.44
C GLN A 77 9.36 9.54 -3.86
N GLY A 78 8.51 9.55 -4.89
CA GLY A 78 8.91 9.45 -6.30
C GLY A 78 9.19 8.05 -6.81
N VAL A 79 8.90 7.01 -6.02
CA VAL A 79 8.97 5.62 -6.46
C VAL A 79 7.70 5.30 -7.28
N PRO A 80 7.81 4.84 -8.54
CA PRO A 80 6.67 4.49 -9.38
C PRO A 80 6.05 3.13 -9.00
N ALA A 81 5.65 2.99 -7.73
CA ALA A 81 5.04 1.79 -7.19
C ALA A 81 3.65 1.56 -7.79
N ARG A 82 3.28 0.28 -7.96
CA ARG A 82 1.97 -0.15 -8.42
C ARG A 82 1.29 -1.02 -7.37
N MET A 83 0.03 -0.74 -7.09
CA MET A 83 -0.79 -1.64 -6.30
C MET A 83 -1.34 -2.73 -7.22
N ILE A 84 -1.17 -3.98 -6.83
CA ILE A 84 -1.63 -5.13 -7.60
C ILE A 84 -2.76 -5.79 -6.84
N LEU A 85 -3.85 -6.07 -7.56
CA LEU A 85 -4.96 -6.87 -7.08
C LEU A 85 -4.88 -8.23 -7.77
N GLY A 86 -4.81 -9.30 -6.98
CA GLY A 86 -4.80 -10.66 -7.49
C GLY A 86 -5.84 -11.54 -6.81
N ALA A 87 -6.23 -12.58 -7.53
CA ALA A 87 -7.16 -13.58 -7.02
C ALA A 87 -6.77 -14.99 -7.45
N GLN A 88 -7.02 -15.95 -6.57
CA GLN A 88 -7.01 -17.38 -6.86
C GLN A 88 -8.46 -17.83 -7.00
N LYS A 89 -8.77 -18.62 -8.05
CA LYS A 89 -10.14 -19.10 -8.31
C LYS A 89 -10.60 -20.18 -7.33
N TYR A 90 -9.73 -21.15 -7.00
CA TYR A 90 -10.09 -22.27 -6.12
C TYR A 90 -8.93 -22.70 -5.20
N PRO A 91 -9.14 -22.74 -3.86
CA PRO A 91 -10.22 -22.06 -3.15
C PRO A 91 -10.15 -20.54 -3.40
N PHE A 92 -11.30 -19.85 -3.40
CA PHE A 92 -11.32 -18.43 -3.71
C PHE A 92 -10.54 -17.63 -2.65
N ARG A 93 -9.53 -16.88 -3.10
CA ARG A 93 -8.75 -15.97 -2.26
C ARG A 93 -8.43 -14.71 -3.04
N ALA A 94 -8.65 -13.55 -2.43
CA ALA A 94 -8.22 -12.27 -2.97
C ALA A 94 -7.05 -11.74 -2.14
N HIS A 95 -6.07 -11.16 -2.81
CA HIS A 95 -4.92 -10.53 -2.18
C HIS A 95 -4.55 -9.25 -2.89
N ALA A 96 -3.96 -8.32 -2.16
CA ALA A 96 -3.43 -7.09 -2.69
C ALA A 96 -2.01 -6.89 -2.18
N TRP A 97 -1.10 -6.56 -3.08
CA TRP A 97 0.31 -6.30 -2.78
C TRP A 97 0.81 -5.09 -3.57
N VAL A 98 2.05 -4.70 -3.33
CA VAL A 98 2.71 -3.60 -4.04
C VAL A 98 3.88 -4.14 -4.84
N GLU A 99 4.04 -3.64 -6.07
CA GLU A 99 5.20 -3.91 -6.91
C GLU A 99 5.98 -2.64 -7.19
N VAL A 100 7.30 -2.74 -7.12
CA VAL A 100 8.27 -1.74 -7.60
C VAL A 100 9.13 -2.45 -8.64
N ASP A 101 9.21 -1.90 -9.85
CA ASP A 101 9.93 -2.52 -10.97
C ASP A 101 9.54 -4.00 -11.22
N GLY A 102 8.25 -4.30 -11.04
CA GLY A 102 7.69 -5.65 -11.22
C GLY A 102 8.01 -6.64 -10.10
N ARG A 103 8.67 -6.20 -9.02
CA ARG A 103 9.02 -7.03 -7.87
C ARG A 103 8.09 -6.75 -6.69
N PRO A 104 7.48 -7.76 -6.07
CA PRO A 104 6.70 -7.58 -4.85
C PRO A 104 7.54 -6.97 -3.73
N VAL A 105 6.99 -5.97 -3.05
CA VAL A 105 7.61 -5.32 -1.89
C VAL A 105 6.70 -5.43 -0.67
N ASN A 106 7.31 -5.48 0.51
CA ASN A 106 6.62 -5.60 1.79
C ASN A 106 5.74 -6.85 1.92
N GLU A 107 6.02 -7.93 1.20
CA GLU A 107 5.30 -9.19 1.31
C GLU A 107 6.11 -10.22 2.11
N THR A 108 5.43 -10.97 2.96
CA THR A 108 6.07 -12.07 3.73
C THR A 108 6.49 -13.22 2.81
N ASN A 109 5.85 -13.34 1.65
CA ASN A 109 6.13 -14.39 0.68
C ASN A 109 6.47 -13.75 -0.68
N SER A 110 7.70 -13.97 -1.15
CA SER A 110 8.19 -13.49 -2.44
C SER A 110 7.39 -14.04 -3.62
N ASP A 111 6.76 -15.20 -3.45
CA ASP A 111 6.09 -15.95 -4.52
C ASP A 111 4.60 -15.59 -4.65
N VAL A 112 4.22 -14.40 -4.16
CA VAL A 112 2.84 -13.91 -4.22
C VAL A 112 2.30 -13.91 -5.67
N GLN A 113 3.15 -13.64 -6.64
CA GLN A 113 2.84 -13.65 -8.08
C GLN A 113 2.52 -15.06 -8.62
N LEU A 114 3.07 -16.12 -8.01
CA LEU A 114 2.79 -17.50 -8.41
C LEU A 114 1.47 -18.01 -7.84
N LYS A 115 1.04 -17.45 -6.69
CA LYS A 115 -0.15 -17.89 -5.96
C LYS A 115 -1.44 -17.22 -6.44
N TYR A 116 -1.34 -15.97 -6.90
CA TYR A 116 -2.49 -15.16 -7.29
C TYR A 116 -2.36 -14.71 -8.74
N GLY A 117 -3.38 -15.01 -9.55
CA GLY A 117 -3.47 -14.42 -10.88
C GLY A 117 -3.72 -12.91 -10.76
N VAL A 118 -2.95 -12.10 -11.47
CA VAL A 118 -3.11 -10.64 -11.47
C VAL A 118 -4.39 -10.27 -12.21
N TRP A 119 -5.26 -9.52 -11.55
CA TRP A 119 -6.50 -9.01 -12.12
C TRP A 119 -6.39 -7.53 -12.50
N GLU A 120 -5.76 -6.72 -11.65
CA GLU A 120 -5.65 -5.27 -11.90
C GLU A 120 -4.31 -4.73 -11.36
N LYS A 121 -3.78 -3.70 -12.03
CA LYS A 121 -2.59 -2.96 -11.63
C LYS A 121 -2.94 -1.47 -11.61
N CYS A 122 -2.79 -0.81 -10.47
CA CYS A 122 -3.10 0.60 -10.27
C CYS A 122 -1.91 1.41 -9.81
#